data_AF-A0A443J5H1-F1
#
_entry.id   AF-A0A443J5H1-F1
#
_cell.length_a   1.000
_cell.length_b   1.000
_cell.length_c   1.000
_cell.angle_alpha   90.00
_cell.angle_beta   90.00
_cell.angle_gamma   90.00
#
_symmetry.space_group_name_H-M   'P 1'
#
loop_
_entity.id
_entity.type
_entity.pdbx_description
1 polymer ?
#
loop_
_entity_poly.entity_id
_entity_poly.type
_entity_poly.pdbx_seq_one_letter_code
_entity_poly.pdbx_strand_id
1 'polypeptide(L)'
;MSDAPEILLAHHLKALKLPTFLREHQKLARQCAAEGLDHVRYLARLVELELIDRERRMVERRIKAAKFPAVKSLDSFDFAAIPKLNKMQVLELARCEWIERRENV
;
A
#
# COMPACT_ATOMS: atom_id res chain seq x y z
N MET A 1 10.21 -23.34 21.60
CA MET A 1 8.79 -23.68 21.85
C MET A 1 8.05 -22.37 21.78
N SER A 2 7.15 -22.15 20.81
CA SER A 2 6.37 -20.89 20.80
C SER A 2 5.47 -20.87 22.02
N ASP A 3 5.54 -19.78 22.78
CA ASP A 3 4.73 -19.59 23.97
C ASP A 3 3.25 -19.49 23.58
N ALA A 4 2.35 -20.03 24.41
CA ALA A 4 0.90 -19.94 24.25
C ALA A 4 0.37 -18.55 23.78
N PRO A 5 0.85 -17.40 24.31
CA PRO A 5 0.48 -16.07 23.83
C PRO A 5 0.80 -15.81 22.34
N GLU A 6 1.92 -16.32 21.81
CA GLU A 6 2.28 -16.11 20.40
C GLU A 6 1.32 -16.85 19.46
N ILE A 7 0.93 -18.06 19.85
CA ILE A 7 -0.02 -18.90 19.09
C ILE A 7 -1.38 -18.21 19.06
N LEU A 8 -1.84 -17.70 20.21
CA LEU A 8 -3.11 -16.99 20.33
C LEU A 8 -3.10 -15.69 19.51
N LEU A 9 -2.01 -14.93 19.56
CA LEU A 9 -1.84 -13.72 18.74
C LEU A 9 -1.92 -14.05 17.25
N ALA A 10 -1.19 -15.07 16.78
CA ALA A 10 -1.21 -15.48 15.38
C ALA A 10 -2.61 -15.89 14.92
N HIS A 11 -3.36 -16.60 15.78
CA HIS A 11 -4.75 -16.97 15.50
C HIS A 11 -5.66 -15.73 15.37
N HIS A 12 -5.59 -14.79 16.31
CA HIS A 12 -6.39 -13.57 16.28
C HIS A 12 -6.06 -12.67 15.07
N LEU A 13 -4.78 -12.52 14.73
CA LEU A 13 -4.38 -11.74 13.55
C LEU A 13 -4.91 -12.35 12.24
N LYS A 14 -4.98 -13.68 12.14
CA LYS A 14 -5.64 -14.35 11.01
C LYS A 14 -7.14 -14.09 10.99
N ALA A 15 -7.82 -14.19 12.13
CA ALA A 15 -9.27 -13.93 12.23
C ALA A 15 -9.63 -12.48 11.85
N LEU A 16 -8.79 -11.52 12.26
CA LEU A 16 -8.93 -10.10 11.92
C LEU A 16 -8.45 -9.74 10.50
N LYS A 17 -7.93 -10.72 9.76
CA LYS A 17 -7.37 -10.55 8.41
C LYS A 17 -6.22 -9.52 8.39
N LEU A 18 -5.31 -9.58 9.35
CA LEU A 18 -4.13 -8.71 9.47
C LEU A 18 -2.85 -9.48 9.08
N PRO A 19 -2.65 -9.83 7.79
CA PRO A 19 -1.52 -10.63 7.36
C PRO A 19 -0.17 -9.91 7.47
N THR A 20 -0.14 -8.57 7.38
CA THR A 20 1.11 -7.81 7.53
C THR A 20 1.51 -7.78 9.00
N PHE A 21 0.55 -7.62 9.92
CA PHE A 21 0.81 -7.80 11.35
C PHE A 21 1.42 -9.18 11.61
N LEU A 22 0.78 -10.25 11.11
CA LEU A 22 1.24 -11.62 11.33
C LEU A 22 2.68 -11.86 10.85
N ARG A 23 3.09 -11.21 9.77
CA ARG A 23 4.43 -11.37 9.18
C ARG A 23 5.48 -10.47 9.83
N GLU A 24 5.13 -9.23 10.19
CA GLU A 24 6.12 -8.19 10.53
C GLU A 24 6.20 -7.86 12.03
N HIS A 25 5.21 -8.23 12.86
CA HIS A 25 5.12 -7.78 14.26
C HIS A 25 6.40 -8.05 15.08
N GLN A 26 6.97 -9.27 15.00
CA GLN A 26 8.19 -9.60 15.75
C GLN A 26 9.41 -8.82 15.25
N LYS A 27 9.56 -8.67 13.94
CA LYS A 27 10.69 -7.94 13.33
C LYS A 27 10.64 -6.47 13.74
N LEU A 28 9.46 -5.85 13.62
CA LEU A 28 9.27 -4.45 13.96
C LEU A 28 9.40 -4.21 15.47
N ALA A 29 8.96 -5.15 16.31
CA ALA A 29 9.15 -5.06 17.76
C ALA A 29 10.62 -5.03 18.14
N ARG A 30 11.46 -5.89 17.52
CA ARG A 30 12.92 -5.88 17.73
C ARG A 30 13.56 -4.57 17.28
N GLN A 31 13.13 -4.03 16.13
CA GLN A 31 13.62 -2.74 15.63
C GLN A 31 13.25 -1.59 16.56
N CYS A 32 11.98 -1.51 16.99
CA CYS A 32 11.51 -0.46 17.90
C CYS A 32 12.21 -0.55 19.26
N ALA A 33 12.45 -1.76 19.78
CA ALA A 33 13.21 -1.97 21.01
C ALA A 33 14.66 -1.47 20.87
N ALA A 34 15.31 -1.73 19.73
CA ALA A 34 16.66 -1.23 19.45
C ALA A 34 16.72 0.29 19.28
N GLU A 35 15.67 0.90 18.72
CA GLU A 35 15.53 2.35 18.55
C GLU A 35 15.05 3.09 19.81
N GLY A 36 14.72 2.36 20.89
CA GLY A 36 14.18 2.95 22.12
C GLY A 36 12.78 3.58 21.95
N LEU A 37 12.00 3.08 20.99
CA LEU A 37 10.65 3.56 20.75
C LEU A 37 9.65 2.93 21.73
N ASP A 38 8.63 3.68 22.08
CA ASP A 38 7.56 3.22 22.93
C ASP A 38 6.56 2.32 22.18
N HIS A 39 5.70 1.66 22.94
CA HIS A 39 4.69 0.73 22.42
C HIS A 39 3.71 1.39 21.46
N VAL A 40 3.38 2.68 21.68
CA VAL A 40 2.46 3.43 20.82
C VAL A 40 3.08 3.65 19.44
N ARG A 41 4.36 4.04 19.36
CA ARG A 41 5.06 4.20 18.07
C ARG A 41 5.23 2.86 17.34
N TYR A 42 5.52 1.79 18.07
CA TYR A 42 5.54 0.44 17.48
C TYR A 42 4.19 0.09 16.84
N LEU A 43 3.08 0.28 17.57
CA LEU A 43 1.75 -0.01 17.05
C LEU A 43 1.41 0.86 15.84
N ALA A 44 1.71 2.16 15.90
CA ALA A 44 1.47 3.09 14.79
C ALA A 44 2.19 2.64 13.51
N ARG A 45 3.49 2.31 13.61
CA ARG A 45 4.28 1.80 12.48
C ARG A 45 3.71 0.48 11.93
N LEU A 46 3.26 -0.42 12.81
CA LEU A 46 2.69 -1.70 12.38
C LEU A 46 1.36 -1.53 11.64
N VAL A 47 0.51 -0.62 12.12
CA VAL A 47 -0.76 -0.25 11.45
C VAL A 47 -0.48 0.37 10.10
N GLU A 48 0.47 1.30 10.02
CA GLU A 48 0.85 1.95 8.76
C GLU A 48 1.33 0.94 7.71
N LEU A 49 2.20 0.01 8.10
CA LEU A 49 2.64 -1.08 7.22
C LEU A 49 1.46 -1.93 6.70
N GLU A 50 0.48 -2.26 7.55
CA GLU A 50 -0.71 -3.01 7.13
C GLU A 50 -1.57 -2.21 6.15
N LEU A 51 -1.75 -0.91 6.35
CA LEU A 51 -2.51 -0.05 5.44
C LEU A 51 -1.86 0.03 4.06
N ILE A 52 -0.54 0.28 4.01
CA ILE A 52 0.23 0.33 2.76
C ILE A 52 0.13 -0.99 2.00
N ASP A 53 0.34 -2.12 2.68
CA ASP A 53 0.27 -3.45 2.06
C ASP A 53 -1.14 -3.77 1.55
N ARG A 54 -2.19 -3.33 2.25
CA ARG A 54 -3.58 -3.52 1.83
C ARG A 54 -3.92 -2.69 0.60
N GLU A 55 -3.51 -1.44 0.56
CA GLU A 55 -3.69 -0.57 -0.60
C GLU A 55 -2.98 -1.16 -1.82
N ARG A 56 -1.72 -1.56 -1.67
CA ARG A 56 -0.96 -2.24 -2.73
C ARG A 56 -1.67 -3.48 -3.25
N ARG A 57 -2.09 -4.40 -2.38
CA ARG A 57 -2.82 -5.62 -2.79
C ARG A 57 -4.18 -5.31 -3.41
N MET A 58 -4.83 -4.22 -3.03
CA MET A 58 -6.07 -3.77 -3.64
C MET A 58 -5.85 -3.26 -5.06
N VAL A 59 -4.81 -2.46 -5.29
CA VAL A 59 -4.39 -2.01 -6.62
C VAL A 59 -4.00 -3.19 -7.51
N GLU A 60 -3.13 -4.09 -7.04
CA GLU A 60 -2.70 -5.29 -7.78
C GLU A 60 -3.90 -6.17 -8.20
N ARG A 61 -4.87 -6.38 -7.29
CA ARG A 61 -6.08 -7.13 -7.60
C ARG A 61 -6.94 -6.44 -8.66
N ARG A 62 -7.08 -5.12 -8.61
CA ARG A 62 -7.83 -4.34 -9.62
C ARG A 62 -7.18 -4.43 -11.00
N ILE A 63 -5.86 -4.28 -11.07
CA ILE A 63 -5.10 -4.44 -12.32
C ILE A 63 -5.29 -5.84 -12.91
N LYS A 64 -5.15 -6.89 -12.08
CA LYS A 64 -5.35 -8.27 -12.51
C LYS A 64 -6.79 -8.52 -13.00
N ALA A 65 -7.79 -7.96 -12.32
CA ALA A 65 -9.19 -8.09 -12.68
C ALA A 65 -9.54 -7.40 -14.01
N ALA A 66 -8.84 -6.31 -14.35
CA ALA A 66 -9.05 -5.57 -15.60
C ALA A 66 -8.59 -6.34 -16.85
N LYS A 67 -7.81 -7.42 -16.71
CA LYS A 67 -7.35 -8.29 -17.81
C LYS A 67 -6.72 -7.52 -18.98
N PHE A 68 -5.91 -6.51 -18.66
CA PHE A 68 -5.20 -5.74 -19.68
C PHE A 68 -4.29 -6.68 -20.51
N PRO A 69 -4.27 -6.57 -21.85
CA PRO A 69 -3.37 -7.35 -22.71
C PRO A 69 -1.89 -7.15 -22.38
N ALA A 70 -1.54 -5.97 -21.86
CA ALA A 70 -0.23 -5.66 -21.32
C ALA A 70 -0.39 -4.65 -20.16
N VAL A 71 0.44 -4.78 -19.12
CA VAL A 71 0.52 -3.78 -18.05
C VAL A 71 1.36 -2.62 -18.55
N LYS A 72 0.72 -1.47 -18.81
CA LYS A 72 1.41 -0.20 -19.08
C LYS A 72 1.01 0.81 -18.01
N SER A 73 2.01 1.46 -17.41
CA SER A 73 1.82 2.60 -16.53
C SER A 73 1.93 3.89 -17.33
N LEU A 74 1.39 4.99 -16.78
CA LEU A 74 1.57 6.31 -17.36
C LEU A 74 3.05 6.72 -17.37
N ASP A 75 3.82 6.27 -16.37
CA ASP A 75 5.26 6.56 -16.23
C ASP A 75 6.10 6.00 -17.39
N SER A 76 5.65 4.91 -18.02
CA SER A 76 6.33 4.30 -19.17
C SER A 76 5.80 4.77 -20.52
N PHE A 77 4.86 5.72 -20.53
CA PHE A 77 4.31 6.27 -21.75
C PHE A 77 5.29 7.25 -22.41
N ASP A 78 5.67 6.95 -23.65
CA ASP A 78 6.50 7.86 -24.45
C ASP A 78 5.64 8.97 -25.07
N PHE A 79 5.65 10.14 -24.44
CA PHE A 79 4.96 11.32 -24.95
C PHE A 79 5.57 11.88 -26.25
N ALA A 80 6.83 11.55 -26.57
CA ALA A 80 7.44 11.95 -27.84
C ALA A 80 6.81 11.22 -29.04
N ALA A 81 6.22 10.04 -28.81
CA ALA A 81 5.49 9.30 -29.84
C ALA A 81 4.21 10.03 -30.30
N ILE A 82 3.65 10.94 -29.49
CA ILE A 82 2.49 11.77 -29.85
C ILE A 82 2.78 13.24 -29.52
N PRO A 83 3.51 13.98 -30.37
CA PRO A 83 3.95 15.35 -30.07
C PRO A 83 2.83 16.36 -29.82
N LYS A 84 1.61 16.09 -30.32
CA LYS A 84 0.44 16.95 -30.11
C LYS A 84 -0.21 16.76 -28.74
N LEU A 85 0.14 15.71 -28.00
CA LEU A 85 -0.43 15.42 -26.69
C LEU A 85 0.26 16.28 -25.63
N ASN A 86 -0.52 17.11 -24.92
CA ASN A 86 0.02 17.94 -23.84
C ASN A 86 0.36 17.07 -22.61
N LYS A 87 1.65 16.74 -22.47
CA LYS A 87 2.18 15.96 -21.35
C LYS A 87 1.81 16.55 -19.99
N MET A 88 1.94 17.87 -19.81
CA MET A 88 1.65 18.51 -18.52
C MET A 88 0.19 18.34 -18.13
N GLN A 89 -0.73 18.57 -19.06
CA GLN A 89 -2.15 18.39 -18.82
C GLN A 89 -2.49 16.94 -18.46
N VAL A 90 -1.93 15.96 -19.18
CA VAL A 90 -2.16 14.54 -18.87
C VAL A 90 -1.68 14.18 -17.47
N LEU A 91 -0.49 14.64 -17.08
CA LEU A 91 0.05 14.38 -15.74
C LEU A 91 -0.75 15.09 -14.64
N GLU A 92 -1.31 16.27 -14.92
CA GLU A 92 -2.22 16.97 -14.01
C GLU A 92 -3.48 16.16 -13.74
N LEU A 93 -4.13 15.70 -14.81
CA LEU A 93 -5.38 14.94 -14.72
C LEU A 93 -5.19 13.57 -14.08
N ALA A 94 -4.02 12.95 -14.26
CA ALA A 94 -3.69 11.66 -13.67
C ALA A 94 -3.64 11.69 -12.13
N ARG A 95 -3.46 12.87 -11.51
CA ARG A 95 -3.53 13.03 -10.05
C ARG A 95 -4.96 13.06 -9.51
N CYS A 96 -5.95 13.17 -10.39
CA CYS A 96 -7.37 13.15 -10.04
C CYS A 96 -7.83 14.24 -9.05
N GLU A 97 -7.01 15.29 -8.80
CA GLU A 97 -7.34 16.37 -7.87
C GLU A 97 -8.61 17.14 -8.26
N TRP A 98 -8.90 17.23 -9.56
CA TRP A 98 -10.12 17.83 -10.09
C TRP A 98 -11.40 17.14 -9.59
N ILE A 99 -11.34 15.84 -9.25
CA ILE A 99 -12.46 15.10 -8.66
C ILE A 99 -12.77 15.63 -7.26
N GLU A 100 -11.72 15.83 -6.44
CA GLU A 100 -11.87 16.36 -5.08
C GLU A 100 -12.38 17.79 -5.10
N ARG A 101 -11.92 18.60 -6.06
CA ARG A 101 -12.36 19.98 -6.28
C ARG A 101 -13.73 20.11 -6.94
N ARG A 102 -14.29 19.02 -7.47
CA ARG A 102 -15.55 18.99 -8.25
C ARG A 102 -15.51 19.87 -9.50
N GLU A 103 -14.36 19.92 -10.16
CA GLU A 103 -14.13 20.68 -11.39
C GLU A 103 -14.49 19.83 -12.62
N ASN A 104 -14.96 20.48 -13.68
CA ASN A 104 -15.18 19.82 -14.97
C ASN A 104 -13.89 19.89 -15.81
N VAL A 105 -13.61 18.84 -16.57
CA VAL A 105 -12.37 18.65 -17.34
C VAL A 105 -12.67 18.39 -18.80
#